data_AF-A0A7S3KFW8-F1
#
_entry.id   AF-A0A7S3KFW8-F1
#
_cell.length_a   1.000
_cell.length_b   1.000
_cell.length_c   1.000
_cell.angle_alpha   90.00
_cell.angle_beta   90.00
_cell.angle_gamma   90.00
#
_symmetry.space_group_name_H-M   'P 1'
#
loop_
_entity.id
_entity.type
_entity.pdbx_description
1 polymer ?
#
loop_
_entity_poly.entity_id
_entity_poly.type
_entity_poly.pdbx_seq_one_letter_code
_entity_poly.pdbx_strand_id
1 'polypeptide(L)'
;MNISANTLEPTCTTSYLDNYEEDDEIQRLKDDLLALEEEERLLDGTIENVENQLDEMSKDPLYEQFAYVTFEDINKLKNINGDNDSTLVAIRAPKGTTLEIPNKPTSHDHSKDEELNKDENGEDLDTNQIFLVSPKEEIYVYMIENENSSSL
;
A
#
# COMPACT_ATOMS: atom_id res chain seq x y z
N MET A 1 17.19 -74.06 -49.19
CA MET A 1 16.14 -73.04 -49.39
C MET A 1 15.05 -73.40 -48.40
N ASN A 2 15.04 -72.80 -47.20
CA ASN A 2 14.31 -71.58 -46.84
C ASN A 2 12.95 -71.50 -47.55
N ILE A 3 11.82 -71.33 -46.86
CA ILE A 3 11.52 -70.13 -46.05
C ILE A 3 10.69 -70.49 -44.79
N SER A 4 11.07 -69.87 -43.67
CA SER A 4 10.45 -69.93 -42.36
C SER A 4 9.07 -69.27 -42.33
N ALA A 5 8.12 -69.89 -41.63
CA ALA A 5 6.82 -69.29 -41.32
C ALA A 5 7.01 -68.19 -40.27
N ASN A 6 6.92 -66.92 -40.70
CA ASN A 6 6.73 -65.78 -39.79
C ASN A 6 5.27 -65.37 -39.88
N THR A 7 4.46 -65.86 -38.94
CA THR A 7 3.16 -65.27 -38.63
C THR A 7 3.43 -64.24 -37.53
N LEU A 8 3.42 -62.96 -37.89
CA LEU A 8 3.56 -61.86 -36.95
C LEU A 8 2.34 -61.82 -36.03
N GLU A 9 2.57 -61.84 -34.71
CA GLU A 9 1.55 -61.43 -33.75
C GLU A 9 1.40 -59.91 -33.78
N PRO A 10 0.18 -59.37 -33.68
CA PRO A 10 -0.02 -57.94 -33.50
C PRO A 10 0.37 -57.58 -32.07
N THR A 11 1.58 -57.05 -31.88
CA THR A 11 1.96 -56.37 -30.64
C THR A 11 1.10 -55.11 -30.52
N CYS A 12 0.08 -55.18 -29.67
CA CYS A 12 -0.76 -54.03 -29.32
C CYS A 12 0.13 -52.94 -28.73
N THR A 13 0.16 -51.83 -29.44
CA THR A 13 1.05 -50.71 -29.25
C THR A 13 0.62 -49.94 -28.00
N THR A 14 1.45 -49.98 -26.97
CA THR A 14 1.40 -49.09 -25.81
C THR A 14 1.62 -47.65 -26.27
N SER A 15 0.54 -46.89 -26.47
CA SER A 15 0.60 -45.43 -26.70
C SER A 15 -0.60 -44.67 -26.12
N TYR A 16 -1.37 -45.31 -25.24
CA TYR A 16 -2.56 -44.72 -24.63
C TYR A 16 -2.33 -44.11 -23.24
N LEU A 17 -1.14 -44.29 -22.64
CA LEU A 17 -0.91 -43.95 -21.23
C LEU A 17 -0.45 -42.50 -21.01
N ASP A 18 0.20 -41.87 -21.99
CA ASP A 18 0.76 -40.51 -21.82
C ASP A 18 -0.30 -39.39 -21.84
N ASN A 19 -1.49 -39.63 -22.40
CA ASN A 19 -2.58 -38.61 -22.41
C ASN A 19 -3.32 -38.51 -21.06
N TYR A 20 -3.28 -39.54 -20.22
CA TYR A 20 -4.02 -39.54 -18.94
C TYR A 20 -3.35 -38.65 -17.88
N GLU A 21 -2.02 -38.55 -17.88
CA GLU A 21 -1.29 -37.71 -16.93
C GLU A 21 -1.49 -36.21 -17.25
N GLU A 22 -1.51 -35.84 -18.53
CA GLU A 22 -1.81 -34.47 -18.97
C GLU A 22 -3.27 -34.09 -18.66
N ASP A 23 -4.22 -34.99 -18.89
CA ASP A 23 -5.63 -34.77 -18.56
C ASP A 23 -5.85 -34.63 -17.04
N ASP A 24 -5.14 -35.40 -16.21
CA ASP A 24 -5.17 -35.30 -14.75
C ASP A 24 -4.59 -33.97 -14.24
N GLU A 25 -3.49 -33.49 -14.84
CA GLU A 25 -2.89 -32.19 -14.51
C GLU A 25 -3.81 -31.03 -14.91
N ILE A 26 -4.42 -31.11 -16.09
CA ILE A 26 -5.42 -30.12 -16.55
C ILE A 26 -6.62 -30.11 -15.60
N GLN A 27 -7.09 -31.26 -15.12
CA GLN A 27 -8.21 -31.32 -14.19
C GLN A 27 -7.85 -30.70 -12.84
N ARG A 28 -6.66 -30.99 -12.29
CA ARG A 28 -6.18 -30.36 -11.05
C ARG A 28 -6.09 -28.84 -11.18
N LEU A 29 -5.50 -28.34 -12.27
CA LEU A 29 -5.39 -26.90 -12.50
C LEU A 29 -6.75 -26.22 -12.64
N LYS A 30 -7.75 -26.89 -13.23
CA LYS A 30 -9.13 -26.40 -13.28
C LYS A 30 -9.77 -26.36 -11.90
N ASP A 31 -9.59 -27.40 -11.10
CA ASP A 31 -10.11 -27.46 -9.74
C ASP A 31 -9.47 -26.37 -8.86
N ASP A 32 -8.16 -26.15 -9.00
CA ASP A 32 -7.43 -25.08 -8.31
C ASP A 32 -7.92 -23.69 -8.74
N LEU A 33 -8.16 -23.48 -10.04
CA LEU A 33 -8.68 -22.21 -10.56
C LEU A 33 -10.09 -21.93 -10.01
N LEU A 34 -10.97 -22.93 -10.00
CA LEU A 34 -12.31 -22.81 -9.41
C LEU A 34 -12.27 -22.51 -7.91
N ALA A 35 -11.35 -23.15 -7.18
CA ALA A 35 -11.15 -22.87 -5.76
C ALA A 35 -10.67 -21.43 -5.52
N LEU A 36 -9.72 -20.94 -6.34
CA LEU A 36 -9.24 -19.56 -6.27
C LEU A 36 -10.31 -18.54 -6.65
N GLU A 37 -11.12 -18.82 -7.67
CA GLU A 37 -12.24 -17.94 -8.07
C GLU A 37 -13.32 -17.87 -6.97
N GLU A 38 -13.57 -18.98 -6.28
CA GLU A 38 -14.44 -18.98 -5.11
C GLU A 38 -13.85 -18.17 -3.95
N GLU A 39 -12.56 -18.30 -3.67
CA GLU A 39 -11.87 -17.51 -2.65
C GLU A 39 -11.90 -16.01 -2.98
N GLU A 40 -11.61 -15.62 -4.22
CA GLU A 40 -11.67 -14.23 -4.70
C GLU A 40 -13.07 -13.65 -4.50
N ARG A 41 -14.12 -14.40 -4.91
CA ARG A 41 -15.51 -13.98 -4.72
C ARG A 41 -15.87 -13.77 -3.25
N LEU A 42 -15.38 -14.62 -2.35
CA LEU A 42 -15.61 -14.47 -0.91
C LEU A 42 -14.86 -13.25 -0.34
N LEU A 43 -13.64 -13.01 -0.81
CA LEU A 43 -12.84 -11.86 -0.43
C LEU A 43 -13.50 -10.56 -0.88
N ASP A 44 -13.94 -10.49 -2.13
CA ASP A 44 -14.66 -9.34 -2.68
C ASP A 44 -15.94 -9.04 -1.89
N GLY A 45 -16.74 -10.08 -1.58
CA GLY A 45 -17.93 -9.91 -0.76
C GLY A 45 -17.61 -9.43 0.67
N THR A 46 -16.46 -9.82 1.21
CA THR A 46 -16.01 -9.35 2.53
C THR A 46 -15.56 -7.90 2.48
N ILE A 47 -14.81 -7.51 1.45
CA ILE A 47 -14.38 -6.12 1.22
C ILE A 47 -15.61 -5.22 1.11
N GLU A 48 -16.56 -5.57 0.24
CA GLU A 48 -17.79 -4.80 0.05
C GLU A 48 -18.57 -4.66 1.37
N ASN A 49 -18.71 -5.74 2.15
CA ASN A 49 -19.40 -5.69 3.43
C ASN A 49 -18.70 -4.75 4.43
N VAL A 50 -17.37 -4.80 4.54
CA VAL A 50 -16.62 -3.93 5.46
C VAL A 50 -16.66 -2.47 5.00
N GLU A 51 -16.57 -2.22 3.69
CA GLU A 51 -16.70 -0.87 3.12
C GLU A 51 -18.09 -0.27 3.40
N ASN A 52 -19.15 -1.06 3.22
CA ASN A 52 -20.51 -0.63 3.53
C ASN A 52 -20.70 -0.30 5.01
N GLN A 53 -20.17 -1.15 5.91
CA GLN A 53 -20.22 -0.89 7.36
C GLN A 53 -19.47 0.41 7.72
N LEU A 54 -18.30 0.64 7.13
CA LEU A 54 -17.54 1.87 7.36
C LEU A 54 -18.28 3.10 6.85
N ASP A 55 -18.91 3.01 5.68
CA ASP A 55 -19.69 4.09 5.09
C ASP A 55 -20.91 4.45 5.95
N GLU A 56 -21.67 3.45 6.40
CA GLU A 56 -22.81 3.61 7.33
C GLU A 56 -22.38 4.30 8.64
N MET A 57 -21.30 3.83 9.26
CA MET A 57 -20.77 4.43 10.49
C MET A 57 -20.26 5.85 10.26
N SER A 58 -19.65 6.14 9.10
CA SER A 58 -19.11 7.47 8.78
C SER A 58 -20.19 8.52 8.51
N LYS A 59 -21.37 8.10 8.06
CA LYS A 59 -22.50 8.97 7.71
C LYS A 59 -23.49 9.19 8.84
N ASP A 60 -23.40 8.43 9.92
CA ASP A 60 -24.27 8.60 11.08
C ASP A 60 -23.91 9.90 11.83
N PRO A 61 -24.82 10.88 11.91
CA PRO A 61 -24.59 12.13 12.63
C PRO A 61 -24.27 11.92 14.12
N LEU A 62 -24.71 10.79 14.71
CA LEU A 62 -24.41 10.46 16.09
C LEU A 62 -22.92 10.15 16.31
N TYR A 63 -22.25 9.57 15.31
CA TYR A 63 -20.81 9.29 15.39
C TYR A 63 -19.97 10.53 15.08
N GLU A 64 -20.47 11.45 14.25
CA GLU A 64 -19.75 12.68 13.88
C GLU A 64 -19.34 13.50 15.11
N GLN A 65 -20.22 13.64 16.12
CA GLN A 65 -19.90 14.40 17.34
C GLN A 65 -18.81 13.74 18.22
N PHE A 66 -18.57 12.43 18.05
CA PHE A 66 -17.58 11.66 18.81
C PHE A 66 -16.34 11.29 17.99
N ALA A 67 -16.30 11.65 16.70
CA ALA A 67 -15.20 11.38 15.79
C ALA A 67 -14.06 12.40 15.97
N TYR A 68 -13.55 12.53 17.19
CA TYR A 68 -12.41 13.38 17.52
C TYR A 68 -11.39 12.64 18.37
N VAL A 69 -10.17 13.16 18.39
CA VAL A 69 -9.08 12.67 19.24
C VAL A 69 -8.60 13.81 20.13
N THR A 70 -8.19 13.48 21.34
CA THR A 70 -7.58 14.46 22.25
C THR A 70 -6.08 14.49 22.07
N PHE A 71 -5.44 15.56 22.53
CA PHE A 71 -3.98 15.65 22.58
C PHE A 71 -3.36 14.51 23.41
N GLU A 72 -4.02 14.12 24.51
CA GLU A 72 -3.56 13.01 25.35
C GLU A 72 -3.55 11.67 24.60
N ASP A 73 -4.56 11.43 23.75
CA ASP A 73 -4.64 10.20 22.95
C ASP A 73 -3.50 10.09 21.95
N ILE A 74 -3.16 11.21 21.30
CA ILE A 74 -2.02 11.30 20.38
C ILE A 74 -0.70 11.14 21.15
N ASN A 75 -0.60 11.73 22.35
CA ASN A 75 0.60 11.64 23.19
C ASN A 75 0.95 10.22 23.64
N LYS A 76 -0.07 9.35 23.80
CA LYS A 76 0.13 7.93 24.13
C LYS A 76 0.75 7.13 22.98
N LEU A 77 0.70 7.64 21.75
CA LEU A 77 1.27 6.97 20.58
C LEU A 77 2.79 7.13 20.58
N LYS A 78 3.48 6.04 20.92
CA LYS A 78 4.97 5.99 21.00
C LYS A 78 5.67 6.35 19.69
N ASN A 79 5.01 6.15 18.55
CA ASN A 79 5.59 6.44 17.24
C ASN A 79 5.63 7.94 16.94
N ILE A 80 4.78 8.73 17.59
CA ILE A 80 4.67 10.18 17.37
C ILE A 80 5.53 10.93 18.39
N ASN A 81 5.56 10.47 19.65
CA ASN A 81 6.27 11.12 20.75
C ASN A 81 7.56 10.38 21.14
N GLY A 82 8.19 9.69 20.18
CA GLY A 82 9.46 8.99 20.41
C GLY A 82 10.56 9.92 20.91
N ASP A 83 10.51 11.18 20.47
CA ASP A 83 11.36 12.28 20.91
C ASP A 83 10.48 13.37 21.55
N ASN A 84 10.79 13.74 22.79
CA ASN A 84 9.97 14.64 23.63
C ASN A 84 9.84 16.07 23.09
N ASP A 85 10.57 16.41 22.01
CA ASP A 85 10.66 17.75 21.43
C ASP A 85 10.07 17.84 20.00
N SER A 86 9.24 16.87 19.60
CA SER A 86 8.59 16.89 18.29
C SER A 86 7.45 17.92 18.22
N THR A 87 7.46 18.77 17.18
CA THR A 87 6.37 19.71 16.90
C THR A 87 5.24 19.00 16.17
N LEU A 88 4.04 18.98 16.76
CA LEU A 88 2.87 18.34 16.17
C LEU A 88 2.06 19.34 15.34
N VAL A 89 1.75 18.97 14.11
CA VAL A 89 0.90 19.76 13.19
C VAL A 89 -0.30 18.92 12.78
N ALA A 90 -1.50 19.42 13.03
CA ALA A 90 -2.74 18.80 12.56
C ALA A 90 -3.23 19.49 11.29
N ILE A 91 -3.45 18.71 10.23
CA ILE A 91 -3.92 19.19 8.93
C ILE A 91 -5.32 18.63 8.69
N ARG A 92 -6.29 19.53 8.49
CA ARG A 92 -7.65 19.18 8.06
C ARG A 92 -7.84 19.69 6.63
N ALA A 93 -7.95 18.75 5.70
CA ALA A 93 -8.08 19.03 4.27
C ALA A 93 -9.26 18.25 3.67
N PRO A 94 -9.92 18.76 2.62
CA PRO A 94 -11.01 18.06 1.96
C PRO A 94 -10.52 16.84 1.17
N LYS A 95 -11.46 15.95 0.82
CA LYS A 95 -11.20 14.79 -0.03
C LYS A 95 -10.63 15.22 -1.39
N GLY A 96 -9.59 14.52 -1.83
CA GLY A 96 -8.89 14.83 -3.07
C GLY A 96 -7.78 15.88 -2.93
N THR A 97 -7.43 16.29 -1.71
CA THR A 97 -6.20 17.06 -1.46
C THR A 97 -4.98 16.17 -1.72
N THR A 98 -4.03 16.69 -2.49
CA THR A 98 -2.76 16.01 -2.76
C THR A 98 -1.68 16.51 -1.79
N LEU A 99 -0.95 15.58 -1.20
CA LEU A 99 0.24 15.85 -0.38
C LEU A 99 1.47 15.45 -1.20
N GLU A 100 2.33 16.42 -1.48
CA GLU A 100 3.57 16.22 -2.22
C GLU A 100 4.77 16.49 -1.31
N ILE A 101 5.71 15.54 -1.30
CA ILE A 101 7.01 15.67 -0.65
C ILE A 101 8.04 15.69 -1.78
N PRO A 102 8.69 16.82 -2.08
CA PRO A 102 9.73 16.86 -3.09
C PRO A 102 10.89 15.95 -2.68
N ASN A 103 11.36 15.13 -3.61
CA ASN A 103 12.58 14.35 -3.39
C ASN A 103 13.75 15.31 -3.26
N LYS A 104 14.48 15.22 -2.14
CA LYS A 104 15.72 15.95 -1.99
C LYS A 104 16.79 15.38 -2.94
N PRO A 105 17.59 16.23 -3.61
CA PRO A 105 18.78 15.74 -4.28
C PRO A 105 19.70 15.16 -3.21
N THR A 106 20.04 13.88 -3.32
CA THR A 106 21.04 13.27 -2.45
C THR A 106 22.37 13.97 -2.72
N SER A 107 22.99 14.51 -1.67
CA SER A 107 24.28 15.22 -1.64
C SER A 107 25.50 14.35 -2.03
N HIS A 108 25.32 13.40 -2.94
CA HIS A 108 26.36 12.55 -3.53
C HIS A 108 26.53 12.78 -5.04
N ASP A 109 25.68 13.57 -5.69
CA ASP A 109 25.84 13.99 -7.09
C ASP A 109 26.40 15.42 -7.19
N HIS A 110 27.47 15.71 -6.45
CA HIS A 110 28.26 16.94 -6.66
C HIS A 110 29.16 16.82 -7.89
N SER A 111 28.55 16.79 -9.08
CA SER A 111 29.24 17.11 -10.33
C SER A 111 29.21 18.62 -10.56
N LYS A 112 30.10 19.31 -9.83
CA LYS A 112 30.80 20.58 -10.14
C LYS A 112 30.09 21.82 -10.72
N ASP A 113 28.76 21.90 -10.82
CA ASP A 113 28.10 23.10 -11.37
C ASP A 113 27.11 23.80 -10.40
N GLU A 114 27.18 23.57 -9.08
CA GLU A 114 26.31 24.24 -8.09
C GLU A 114 27.08 25.21 -7.17
N GLU A 115 27.41 26.39 -7.70
CA GLU A 115 27.80 27.58 -6.93
C GLU A 115 26.66 28.61 -6.84
N LEU A 116 25.40 28.19 -6.65
CA LEU A 116 24.27 29.15 -6.63
C LEU A 116 23.22 28.98 -5.53
N ASN A 117 23.30 27.97 -4.66
CA ASN A 117 22.36 27.82 -3.52
C ASN A 117 23.10 27.69 -2.18
N LYS A 118 23.93 28.69 -1.86
CA LYS A 118 24.55 28.84 -0.53
C LYS A 118 24.09 30.17 0.04
N ASP A 119 23.64 30.17 1.28
CA ASP A 119 23.44 31.42 2.01
C ASP A 119 24.80 32.09 2.29
N GLU A 120 24.79 33.30 2.85
CA GLU A 120 26.01 34.05 3.20
C GLU A 120 26.94 33.32 4.20
N ASN A 121 26.48 32.19 4.76
CA ASN A 121 27.21 31.34 5.71
C ASN A 121 27.68 30.01 5.10
N GLY A 122 27.28 29.69 3.86
CA GLY A 122 27.74 28.49 3.16
C GLY A 122 27.04 27.20 3.55
N GLU A 123 25.88 27.27 4.22
CA GLU A 123 25.13 26.10 4.68
C GLU A 123 24.16 25.61 3.59
N ASP A 124 24.19 24.31 3.30
CA ASP A 124 23.17 23.67 2.49
C ASP A 124 21.84 23.76 3.26
N LEU A 125 20.88 24.50 2.71
CA LEU A 125 19.53 24.53 3.25
C LEU A 125 18.86 23.17 2.94
N ASP A 126 19.15 22.13 3.75
CA ASP A 126 18.45 20.84 3.75
C ASP A 126 17.03 21.03 4.29
N THR A 127 16.23 21.85 3.58
CA THR A 127 14.87 22.18 3.96
C THR A 127 13.96 21.06 3.49
N ASN A 128 13.41 20.30 4.43
CA ASN A 128 12.27 19.44 4.16
C ASN A 128 11.05 20.33 3.87
N GLN A 129 10.42 20.13 2.72
CA GLN A 129 9.23 20.86 2.31
C GLN A 129 8.06 19.90 2.17
N ILE A 130 6.85 20.40 2.43
CA ILE A 130 5.59 19.66 2.24
C ILE A 130 4.64 20.59 1.50
N PHE A 131 4.12 20.14 0.35
CA PHE A 131 3.12 20.87 -0.41
C PHE A 131 1.75 20.22 -0.25
N LEU A 132 0.74 21.04 0.00
CA LEU A 132 -0.66 20.62 0.11
C LEU A 132 -1.48 21.36 -0.95
N VAL A 133 -2.12 20.61 -1.84
CA VAL A 133 -2.89 21.18 -2.95
C VAL A 133 -4.32 20.65 -2.88
N SER A 134 -5.25 21.55 -2.56
CA SER A 134 -6.69 21.22 -2.52
C SER A 134 -7.38 21.70 -3.80
N PRO A 135 -8.17 20.85 -4.47
CA PRO A 135 -8.88 21.23 -5.69
C PRO A 135 -10.20 21.98 -5.45
N LYS A 136 -10.74 21.98 -4.22
CA LYS A 136 -12.14 22.37 -3.96
C LYS A 136 -12.33 23.34 -2.80
N GLU A 137 -11.64 23.13 -1.67
CA GLU A 137 -11.88 23.86 -0.42
C GLU A 137 -10.59 24.27 0.28
N GLU A 138 -10.70 25.11 1.31
CA GLU A 138 -9.59 25.55 2.15
C GLU A 138 -8.99 24.40 2.96
N ILE A 139 -7.69 24.52 3.25
CA ILE A 139 -6.97 23.59 4.12
C ILE A 139 -6.73 24.30 5.45
N TYR A 140 -7.09 23.66 6.55
CA TYR A 140 -6.85 24.16 7.89
C TYR A 140 -5.63 23.48 8.49
N VAL A 141 -4.70 24.28 9.00
CA VAL A 141 -3.47 23.80 9.63
C VAL A 141 -3.40 24.35 11.05
N TYR A 142 -3.25 23.44 12.02
CA TYR A 142 -3.17 23.75 13.43
C TYR A 142 -1.81 23.31 13.97
N MET A 143 -1.06 24.23 14.55
CA MET A 143 0.12 23.91 15.32
C MET A 143 -0.32 23.55 16.74
N ILE A 144 0.08 22.37 17.20
CA ILE A 144 -0.29 21.87 18.52
C ILE A 144 0.90 22.09 19.44
N GLU A 145 0.77 23.05 20.35
CA GLU A 145 1.80 23.38 21.33
C GLU A 145 1.79 22.38 22.48
N ASN A 146 2.97 21.91 22.86
CA ASN A 146 3.15 21.10 24.06
C ASN A 146 3.50 22.04 25.22
N GLU A 147 2.52 22.29 26.10
CA GLU A 147 2.62 23.14 27.30
C GLU A 147 3.75 22.70 28.27
N ASN A 148 4.33 21.52 28.09
CA ASN A 148 5.47 21.05 28.87
C ASN A 148 6.82 21.70 28.51
N SER A 149 6.88 22.51 27.45
CA SER A 149 8.12 23.19 27.00
C SER A 149 8.34 24.60 27.59
N SER A 150 7.33 25.17 28.28
CA SER A 150 7.37 26.55 28.81
C SER A 150 7.94 26.69 30.23
N SER A 151 8.69 25.70 30.74
CA SER A 151 9.37 25.80 32.04
C SER A 151 10.82 25.33 31.95
N LEU A 152 11.69 26.21 31.46
CA LEU A 152 13.14 26.16 31.65
C LEU A 152 13.69 27.58 31.84
#